data_AF-A0A6I3JEA2-F1
#
_entry.id   AF-A0A6I3JEA2-F1
#
_cell.length_a   1.000
_cell.length_b   1.000
_cell.length_c   1.000
_cell.angle_alpha   90.00
_cell.angle_beta   90.00
_cell.angle_gamma   90.00
#
_symmetry.space_group_name_H-M   'P 1'
#
loop_
_entity.id
_entity.type
_entity.pdbx_description
1 polymer ?
#
loop_
_entity_poly.entity_id
_entity_poly.type
_entity_poly.pdbx_seq_one_letter_code
_entity_poly.pdbx_strand_id
1 'polypeptide(L)'
;MRTPRHLARAIAVAAALATIPPVAAAYPTSPPAAQQQTQQEARQQAPLPRAVSLVGTDLRLSGGQSIRLPRAAGRAPVLLGTVRKGWVVASGSTFRLVRPNGTVRTIKGRDQINLYVSESLSDDGRRIVSAALDQGDTFNVRVVDLHGKVVYRDWFEGLLVEVMDADDGEVYVGGRNGLFVLDEATASKTRVLRRPTALVDLEHDVVFVGTRKRPWRTGPTSLAAPGTPRWRSTATPVAVSPGGSYVLSDDGTVRALDDGRLVRRVPTAGPRDGGAFEFLGWASDRRVLVETTAGKRRLLTSCPVPRGICRVVGSTRGRVSLPTSHAGPFLQP
;
A
#
# COMPACT_ATOMS: atom_id res chain seq x y z
N MET A 1 -22.83 -61.81 -5.17
CA MET A 1 -22.61 -63.13 -4.52
C MET A 1 -21.14 -63.23 -4.12
N ARG A 2 -20.90 -63.80 -2.93
CA ARG A 2 -19.61 -64.06 -2.25
C ARG A 2 -18.86 -62.87 -1.61
N THR A 3 -19.25 -62.59 -0.36
CA THR A 3 -18.40 -62.26 0.80
C THR A 3 -17.64 -63.52 1.29
N PRO A 4 -16.86 -63.52 2.40
CA PRO A 4 -15.85 -62.58 2.92
C PRO A 4 -14.58 -63.32 3.42
N ARG A 5 -13.56 -62.60 3.92
CA ARG A 5 -12.67 -63.13 4.97
C ARG A 5 -12.50 -62.12 6.11
N HIS A 6 -12.93 -62.55 7.28
CA HIS A 6 -12.77 -61.95 8.60
C HIS A 6 -11.30 -61.99 9.05
N LEU A 7 -10.93 -61.07 9.95
CA LEU A 7 -10.39 -61.47 11.26
C LEU A 7 -10.51 -60.31 12.26
N ALA A 8 -11.28 -60.59 13.30
CA ALA A 8 -11.48 -59.79 14.49
C ALA A 8 -10.21 -59.73 15.35
N ARG A 9 -10.07 -58.68 16.17
CA ARG A 9 -9.36 -58.80 17.44
C ARG A 9 -10.00 -57.97 18.54
N ALA A 10 -10.04 -58.61 19.70
CA ALA A 10 -10.83 -58.39 20.88
C ALA A 10 -10.61 -57.05 21.61
N ILE A 11 -11.69 -56.63 22.24
CA ILE A 11 -11.78 -55.64 23.31
C ILE A 11 -11.24 -56.28 24.60
N ALA A 12 -10.33 -55.60 25.29
CA ALA A 12 -10.02 -55.86 26.70
C ALA A 12 -10.39 -54.61 27.51
N VAL A 13 -11.44 -54.73 28.32
CA VAL A 13 -11.82 -53.74 29.33
C VAL A 13 -11.03 -54.05 30.58
N ALA A 14 -10.14 -53.14 30.98
CA ALA A 14 -9.55 -53.12 32.31
C ALA A 14 -10.24 -52.01 33.11
N ALA A 15 -11.06 -52.41 34.07
CA ALA A 15 -11.60 -51.52 35.08
C ALA A 15 -10.49 -51.16 36.08
N ALA A 16 -10.14 -49.89 36.15
CA ALA A 16 -9.35 -49.33 37.25
C ALA A 16 -10.24 -48.36 38.03
N LEU A 17 -10.73 -48.84 39.17
CA LEU A 17 -11.25 -48.00 40.25
C LEU A 17 -10.05 -47.22 40.83
N ALA A 18 -10.00 -45.92 40.60
CA ALA A 18 -9.12 -45.01 41.32
C ALA A 18 -9.93 -43.81 41.82
N THR A 19 -9.86 -43.65 43.13
CA THR A 19 -10.48 -42.68 44.03
C THR A 19 -10.48 -41.24 43.52
N ILE A 20 -11.65 -40.59 43.57
CA ILE A 20 -11.84 -39.15 43.35
C ILE A 20 -11.28 -38.40 44.57
N PRO A 21 -10.28 -37.51 44.43
CA PRO A 21 -9.91 -36.60 45.51
C PRO A 21 -10.97 -35.49 45.64
N PRO A 22 -11.17 -34.91 46.84
CA PRO A 22 -12.15 -33.85 47.01
C PRO A 22 -11.80 -32.63 46.16
N VAL A 23 -12.77 -32.18 45.37
CA VAL A 23 -12.71 -30.92 44.61
C VAL A 23 -12.67 -29.77 45.62
N ALA A 24 -11.47 -29.23 45.85
CA ALA A 24 -11.35 -27.91 46.45
C ALA A 24 -11.90 -26.89 45.44
N ALA A 25 -12.95 -26.18 45.83
CA ALA A 25 -13.49 -25.06 45.07
C ALA A 25 -12.41 -23.98 44.92
N ALA A 26 -11.73 -23.96 43.78
CA ALA A 26 -10.86 -22.87 43.40
C ALA A 26 -11.75 -21.68 43.03
N TYR A 27 -11.85 -20.70 43.95
CA TYR A 27 -12.39 -19.40 43.63
C TYR A 27 -11.66 -18.81 42.42
N PRO A 28 -12.36 -18.16 41.47
CA PRO A 28 -11.69 -17.46 40.37
C PRO A 28 -10.85 -16.34 40.97
N THR A 29 -9.53 -16.56 41.06
CA THR A 29 -8.58 -15.51 41.41
C THR A 29 -8.57 -14.51 40.27
N SER A 30 -9.05 -13.29 40.55
CA SER A 30 -8.91 -12.14 39.67
C SER A 30 -7.48 -12.07 39.11
N PRO A 31 -7.28 -11.83 37.80
CA PRO A 31 -5.94 -11.70 37.26
C PRO A 31 -5.18 -10.58 38.00
N PRO A 32 -3.89 -10.75 38.28
CA PRO A 32 -3.11 -9.80 39.07
C PRO A 32 -3.23 -8.39 38.47
N ALA A 33 -3.32 -7.37 39.34
CA ALA A 33 -3.60 -5.99 38.98
C ALA A 33 -2.71 -5.45 37.82
N ALA A 34 -1.49 -5.96 37.68
CA ALA A 34 -0.58 -5.63 36.58
C ALA A 34 -1.09 -6.09 35.19
N GLN A 35 -1.75 -7.26 35.10
CA GLN A 35 -2.37 -7.76 33.87
C GLN A 35 -3.69 -7.05 33.56
N GLN A 36 -4.43 -6.64 34.59
CA GLN A 36 -5.63 -5.82 34.41
C GLN A 36 -5.28 -4.40 33.96
N GLN A 37 -4.19 -3.80 34.47
CA GLN A 37 -3.67 -2.51 34.03
C GLN A 37 -3.17 -2.55 32.58
N THR A 38 -2.40 -3.58 32.18
CA THR A 38 -1.98 -3.70 30.77
C THR A 38 -3.15 -3.97 29.82
N GLN A 39 -4.18 -4.71 30.25
CA GLN A 39 -5.39 -4.92 29.45
C GLN A 39 -6.31 -3.68 29.42
N GLN A 40 -6.33 -2.87 30.47
CA GLN A 40 -7.05 -1.59 30.48
C GLN A 40 -6.32 -0.51 29.68
N GLU A 41 -4.99 -0.41 29.74
CA GLU A 41 -4.19 0.48 28.90
C GLU A 41 -4.29 0.10 27.41
N ALA A 42 -4.31 -1.20 27.11
CA ALA A 42 -4.54 -1.68 25.75
C ALA A 42 -5.98 -1.43 25.24
N ARG A 43 -6.97 -1.35 26.14
CA ARG A 43 -8.37 -1.02 25.79
C ARG A 43 -8.65 0.49 25.74
N GLN A 44 -7.80 1.33 26.33
CA GLN A 44 -7.99 2.80 26.39
C GLN A 44 -7.27 3.58 25.30
N GLN A 45 -6.33 2.99 24.56
CA GLN A 45 -5.82 3.61 23.34
C GLN A 45 -6.78 3.34 22.19
N ALA A 46 -7.71 4.27 21.96
CA ALA A 46 -8.49 4.31 20.73
C ALA A 46 -7.52 4.12 19.54
N PRO A 47 -7.84 3.21 18.59
CA PRO A 47 -6.97 2.97 17.46
C PRO A 47 -6.70 4.29 16.74
N LEU A 48 -5.42 4.54 16.43
CA LEU A 48 -5.01 5.75 15.75
C LEU A 48 -5.86 5.92 14.46
N PRO A 49 -6.53 7.07 14.25
CA PRO A 49 -7.30 7.27 13.03
C PRO A 49 -6.41 7.17 11.79
N ARG A 50 -6.85 6.37 10.82
CA ARG A 50 -6.17 6.21 9.53
C ARG A 50 -6.15 7.54 8.79
N ALA A 51 -4.98 7.94 8.31
CA ALA A 51 -4.87 9.05 7.38
C ALA A 51 -5.47 8.67 6.02
N VAL A 52 -6.25 9.56 5.44
CA VAL A 52 -6.87 9.41 4.11
C VAL A 52 -6.09 10.19 3.08
N SER A 53 -5.66 11.41 3.41
CA SER A 53 -4.90 12.26 2.50
C SER A 53 -4.15 13.35 3.26
N LEU A 54 -3.10 13.88 2.66
CA LEU A 54 -2.41 15.08 3.13
C LEU A 54 -2.45 16.14 2.03
N VAL A 55 -2.98 17.32 2.36
CA VAL A 55 -3.03 18.48 1.46
C VAL A 55 -2.16 19.58 2.06
N GLY A 56 -0.96 19.77 1.51
CA GLY A 56 0.05 20.67 2.07
C GLY A 56 0.49 20.21 3.46
N THR A 57 -0.11 20.75 4.51
CA THR A 57 0.11 20.33 5.91
C THR A 57 -1.16 19.84 6.60
N ASP A 58 -2.29 19.84 5.91
CA ASP A 58 -3.58 19.46 6.48
C ASP A 58 -3.83 17.97 6.20
N LEU A 59 -3.65 17.15 7.24
CA LEU A 59 -3.85 15.71 7.23
C LEU A 59 -5.32 15.40 7.50
N ARG A 60 -6.00 14.77 6.54
CA ARG A 60 -7.39 14.33 6.65
C ARG A 60 -7.44 12.88 7.13
N LEU A 61 -8.32 12.61 8.08
CA LEU A 61 -8.46 11.30 8.75
C LEU A 61 -9.77 10.61 8.31
N SER A 62 -9.85 9.29 8.49
CA SER A 62 -10.99 8.46 8.09
C SER A 62 -12.31 8.85 8.77
N GLY A 63 -12.26 9.47 9.95
CA GLY A 63 -13.43 10.02 10.65
C GLY A 63 -13.88 11.40 10.16
N GLY A 64 -13.31 11.93 9.07
CA GLY A 64 -13.62 13.26 8.53
C GLY A 64 -12.91 14.42 9.25
N GLN A 65 -12.32 14.16 10.42
CA GLN A 65 -11.46 15.12 11.10
C GLN A 65 -10.23 15.47 10.26
N SER A 66 -9.76 16.71 10.38
CA SER A 66 -8.49 17.15 9.82
C SER A 66 -7.58 17.67 10.93
N ILE A 67 -6.28 17.36 10.84
CA ILE A 67 -5.25 17.88 11.74
C ILE A 67 -4.18 18.60 10.92
N ARG A 68 -3.63 19.69 11.44
CA ARG A 68 -2.49 20.36 10.82
C ARG A 68 -1.20 19.74 11.33
N LEU A 69 -0.37 19.24 10.43
CA LEU A 69 0.96 18.74 10.76
C LEU A 69 1.84 19.89 11.30
N PRO A 70 2.65 19.64 12.34
CA PRO A 70 3.55 20.63 12.91
C PRO A 70 4.63 21.03 11.89
N ARG A 71 5.20 22.23 12.01
CA ARG A 71 6.30 22.70 11.13
C ARG A 71 7.50 21.73 11.12
N ALA A 72 7.73 21.03 12.24
CA ALA A 72 8.78 20.02 12.37
C ALA A 72 8.59 18.80 11.44
N ALA A 73 7.39 18.58 10.88
CA ALA A 73 7.15 17.58 9.84
C ALA A 73 7.86 17.91 8.52
N GLY A 74 8.32 19.16 8.36
CA GLY A 74 9.12 19.64 7.24
C GLY A 74 8.33 20.47 6.23
N ARG A 75 9.03 20.97 5.21
CA ARG A 75 8.45 21.78 4.13
C ARG A 75 7.84 20.85 3.09
N ALA A 76 6.56 21.06 2.76
CA ALA A 76 5.80 20.25 1.79
C ALA A 76 5.87 18.72 2.03
N PRO A 77 5.38 18.24 3.18
CA PRO A 77 5.40 16.81 3.49
C PRO A 77 4.53 15.99 2.53
N VAL A 78 4.99 14.77 2.27
CA VAL A 78 4.29 13.71 1.53
C VAL A 78 3.92 12.62 2.52
N LEU A 79 2.65 12.25 2.57
CA LEU A 79 2.16 11.16 3.40
C LEU A 79 2.57 9.83 2.77
N LEU A 80 3.27 8.98 3.54
CA LEU A 80 3.53 7.61 3.15
C LEU A 80 2.47 6.66 3.76
N GLY A 81 2.07 6.88 5.00
CA GLY A 81 1.00 6.07 5.56
C GLY A 81 0.79 6.23 7.06
N THR A 82 -0.08 5.38 7.61
CA THR A 82 -0.41 5.33 9.03
C THR A 82 0.24 4.11 9.66
N VAL A 83 0.88 4.28 10.81
CA VAL A 83 1.46 3.21 11.62
C VAL A 83 0.92 3.31 13.04
N ARG A 84 1.06 2.25 13.85
CA ARG A 84 0.50 2.21 15.23
C ARG A 84 0.83 3.45 16.08
N LYS A 85 1.98 4.08 15.87
CA LYS A 85 2.48 5.22 16.67
C LYS A 85 2.26 6.60 16.03
N GLY A 86 1.72 6.69 14.82
CA GLY A 86 1.56 7.97 14.13
C GLY A 86 1.48 7.85 12.61
N TRP A 87 1.83 8.93 11.92
CA TRP A 87 1.85 9.00 10.47
C TRP A 87 3.27 9.16 9.96
N VAL A 88 3.64 8.38 8.96
CA VAL A 88 4.95 8.44 8.33
C VAL A 88 4.87 9.41 7.17
N VAL A 89 5.79 10.38 7.15
CA VAL A 89 5.88 11.39 6.09
C VAL A 89 7.30 11.50 5.56
N ALA A 90 7.43 11.76 4.26
CA ALA A 90 8.66 12.16 3.62
C ALA A 90 8.66 13.69 3.42
N SER A 91 9.73 14.38 3.81
CA SER A 91 9.86 15.81 3.57
C SER A 91 11.32 16.27 3.59
N GLY A 92 11.71 17.13 2.66
CA GLY A 92 13.11 17.55 2.50
C GLY A 92 14.02 16.33 2.41
N SER A 93 15.10 16.29 3.17
CA SER A 93 16.07 15.20 3.14
C SER A 93 15.81 14.07 4.15
N THR A 94 14.62 13.92 4.73
CA THR A 94 14.38 12.86 5.75
C THR A 94 12.97 12.27 5.73
N PHE A 95 12.88 11.01 6.16
CA PHE A 95 11.65 10.37 6.63
C PHE A 95 11.39 10.72 8.09
N ARG A 96 10.12 10.98 8.43
CA ARG A 96 9.71 11.38 9.79
C ARG A 96 8.47 10.62 10.22
N LEU A 97 8.40 10.31 11.52
CA LEU A 97 7.19 9.86 12.20
C LEU A 97 6.57 11.04 12.94
N VAL A 98 5.35 11.43 12.55
CA VAL A 98 4.55 12.45 13.23
C VAL A 98 3.54 11.76 14.13
N ARG A 99 3.58 12.07 15.43
CA ARG A 99 2.66 11.50 16.43
C ARG A 99 1.40 12.38 16.59
N PRO A 100 0.30 11.83 17.12
CA PRO A 100 -0.94 12.59 17.38
C PRO A 100 -0.75 13.82 18.27
N ASN A 101 0.17 13.73 19.23
CA ASN A 101 0.51 14.83 20.13
C ASN A 101 1.39 15.92 19.49
N GLY A 102 1.59 15.88 18.16
CA GLY A 102 2.44 16.82 17.43
C GLY A 102 3.94 16.58 17.56
N THR A 103 4.39 15.58 18.30
CA THR A 103 5.81 15.24 18.38
C THR A 103 6.28 14.62 17.07
N VAL A 104 7.43 15.08 16.57
CA VAL A 104 8.03 14.57 15.34
C VAL A 104 9.36 13.90 15.65
N ARG A 105 9.57 12.69 15.13
CA ARG A 105 10.85 11.97 15.20
C ARG A 105 11.39 11.74 13.80
N THR A 106 12.65 12.09 13.56
CA THR A 106 13.37 11.68 12.35
C THR A 106 13.61 10.17 12.36
N ILE A 107 13.24 9.49 11.28
CA ILE A 107 13.50 8.06 11.09
C ILE A 107 14.86 7.88 10.42
N LYS A 108 15.05 8.46 9.23
CA LYS A 108 16.28 8.33 8.44
C LYS A 108 16.40 9.44 7.40
N GLY A 109 17.61 9.69 6.92
CA GLY A 109 17.87 10.52 5.75
C GLY A 109 17.37 9.89 4.45
N ARG A 110 16.83 10.71 3.55
CA ARG A 110 16.41 10.36 2.18
C ARG A 110 17.61 10.44 1.24
N ASP A 111 17.57 9.65 0.19
CA ASP A 111 18.59 9.67 -0.86
C ASP A 111 18.07 10.53 -2.03
N GLN A 112 18.38 11.82 -2.01
CA GLN A 112 17.81 12.81 -2.95
C GLN A 112 18.76 13.19 -4.09
N ILE A 113 19.88 12.49 -4.28
CA ILE A 113 20.87 12.81 -5.33
C ILE A 113 20.38 12.33 -6.72
N ASN A 114 19.27 11.57 -6.74
CA ASN A 114 18.81 10.82 -7.90
C ASN A 114 17.71 11.55 -8.68
N LEU A 115 17.58 11.23 -9.97
CA LEU A 115 16.71 11.93 -10.93
C LEU A 115 15.22 11.61 -10.75
N TYR A 116 14.92 10.39 -10.32
CA TYR A 116 13.55 9.94 -10.04
C TYR A 116 13.55 9.19 -8.72
N VAL A 117 12.60 9.51 -7.83
CA VAL A 117 12.49 8.89 -6.52
C VAL A 117 11.05 8.43 -6.28
N SER A 118 10.87 7.14 -6.01
CA SER A 118 9.63 6.56 -5.51
C SER A 118 9.81 6.18 -4.05
N GLU A 119 8.86 6.58 -3.20
CA GLU A 119 8.88 6.30 -1.77
C GLU A 119 7.51 5.81 -1.32
N SER A 120 7.49 4.65 -0.68
CA SER A 120 6.28 4.06 -0.12
C SER A 120 6.48 3.55 1.30
N LEU A 121 5.38 3.39 2.02
CA LEU A 121 5.31 2.58 3.24
C LEU A 121 4.74 1.22 2.83
N SER A 122 5.33 0.13 3.31
CA SER A 122 4.78 -1.22 3.14
C SER A 122 3.39 -1.35 3.76
N ASP A 123 2.60 -2.29 3.29
CA ASP A 123 1.21 -2.51 3.69
C ASP A 123 1.09 -2.93 5.16
N ASP A 124 2.02 -3.76 5.64
CA ASP A 124 2.20 -4.05 7.08
C ASP A 124 2.57 -2.83 7.94
N GLY A 125 2.91 -1.69 7.32
CA GLY A 125 3.29 -0.45 7.97
C GLY A 125 4.62 -0.49 8.72
N ARG A 126 5.51 -1.45 8.41
CA ARG A 126 6.77 -1.66 9.15
C ARG A 126 8.01 -1.18 8.42
N ARG A 127 7.91 -0.92 7.12
CA ARG A 127 9.04 -0.58 6.25
C ARG A 127 8.75 0.63 5.38
N ILE A 128 9.78 1.44 5.17
CA ILE A 128 9.81 2.47 4.17
C ILE A 128 10.63 1.93 3.01
N VAL A 129 10.01 1.80 1.85
CA VAL A 129 10.70 1.46 0.61
C VAL A 129 11.03 2.76 -0.11
N SER A 130 12.29 2.95 -0.43
CA SER A 130 12.80 4.11 -1.15
C SER A 130 13.57 3.60 -2.34
N ALA A 131 13.09 3.93 -3.52
CA ALA A 131 13.72 3.54 -4.76
C ALA A 131 14.02 4.76 -5.62
N ALA A 132 15.16 4.72 -6.32
CA ALA A 132 15.61 5.87 -7.06
C ALA A 132 16.45 5.50 -8.28
N LEU A 133 16.23 6.22 -9.38
CA LEU A 133 17.04 6.11 -10.59
C LEU A 133 18.15 7.15 -10.55
N ASP A 134 19.41 6.71 -10.55
CA ASP A 134 20.55 7.60 -10.61
C ASP A 134 20.82 8.09 -12.05
N GLN A 135 21.84 8.95 -12.21
CA GLN A 135 22.22 9.49 -13.53
C GLN A 135 22.89 8.47 -14.45
N GLY A 136 23.24 7.28 -13.94
CA GLY A 136 23.82 6.18 -14.69
C GLY A 136 22.81 5.11 -15.07
N ASP A 137 21.51 5.45 -15.09
CA ASP A 137 20.39 4.54 -15.37
C ASP A 137 20.34 3.30 -14.45
N THR A 138 20.89 3.42 -13.24
CA THR A 138 20.83 2.36 -12.22
C THR A 138 19.71 2.65 -11.24
N PHE A 139 18.77 1.71 -11.14
CA PHE A 139 17.63 1.80 -10.24
C PHE A 139 17.99 1.15 -8.90
N ASN A 140 18.17 1.97 -7.87
CA ASN A 140 18.54 1.55 -6.53
C ASN A 140 17.28 1.39 -5.68
N VAL A 141 17.15 0.26 -4.96
CA VAL A 141 16.09 0.04 -3.98
C VAL A 141 16.71 -0.06 -2.60
N ARG A 142 16.12 0.66 -1.64
CA ARG A 142 16.54 0.67 -0.24
C ARG A 142 15.31 0.52 0.65
N VAL A 143 15.36 -0.45 1.56
CA VAL A 143 14.30 -0.68 2.54
C VAL A 143 14.80 -0.32 3.93
N VAL A 144 14.03 0.51 4.62
CA VAL A 144 14.37 1.09 5.93
C VAL A 144 13.27 0.76 6.92
N ASP A 145 13.63 0.23 8.09
CA ASP A 145 12.67 0.05 9.17
C ASP A 145 12.28 1.39 9.82
N LEU A 146 11.22 1.38 10.64
CA LEU A 146 10.79 2.60 11.34
C LEU A 146 11.79 3.08 12.41
N HIS A 147 12.83 2.31 12.72
CA HIS A 147 13.94 2.70 13.60
C HIS A 147 15.09 3.39 12.85
N GLY A 148 15.05 3.40 11.51
CA GLY A 148 16.06 4.02 10.66
C GLY A 148 17.19 3.08 10.24
N LYS A 149 17.08 1.78 10.53
CA LYS A 149 18.00 0.75 10.07
C LYS A 149 17.67 0.40 8.62
N VAL A 150 18.70 0.34 7.78
CA VAL A 150 18.56 -0.22 6.43
C VAL A 150 18.55 -1.74 6.58
N VAL A 151 17.46 -2.38 6.19
CA VAL A 151 17.27 -3.84 6.30
C VAL A 151 17.52 -4.55 4.97
N TYR A 152 17.39 -3.83 3.85
CA TYR A 152 17.68 -4.34 2.52
C TYR A 152 18.16 -3.21 1.62
N ARG A 153 19.06 -3.55 0.69
CA ARG A 153 19.51 -2.68 -0.39
C ARG A 153 19.94 -3.53 -1.58
N ASP A 154 19.48 -3.17 -2.76
CA ASP A 154 19.90 -3.79 -4.02
C ASP A 154 19.75 -2.77 -5.16
N TRP A 155 20.20 -3.14 -6.35
CA TRP A 155 20.08 -2.33 -7.56
C TRP A 155 19.62 -3.18 -8.75
N PHE A 156 19.12 -2.48 -9.76
CA PHE A 156 18.71 -3.03 -11.04
C PHE A 156 19.36 -2.23 -12.17
N GLU A 157 19.88 -2.96 -13.15
CA GLU A 157 20.35 -2.39 -14.41
C GLU A 157 19.15 -2.08 -15.31
N GLY A 158 19.14 -0.86 -15.83
CA GLY A 158 18.26 -0.45 -16.92
C GLY A 158 17.11 0.46 -16.51
N LEU A 159 16.64 1.20 -17.50
CA LEU A 159 15.52 2.14 -17.41
C LEU A 159 14.18 1.41 -17.21
N LEU A 160 13.22 2.10 -16.57
CA LEU A 160 11.80 1.70 -16.45
C LEU A 160 11.56 0.52 -15.50
N VAL A 161 12.19 0.58 -14.33
CA VAL A 161 11.93 -0.29 -13.18
C VAL A 161 11.27 0.56 -12.09
N GLU A 162 10.24 0.03 -11.45
CA GLU A 162 9.51 0.72 -10.39
C GLU A 162 9.20 -0.24 -9.23
N VAL A 163 9.18 0.30 -8.01
CA VAL A 163 8.56 -0.39 -6.88
C VAL A 163 7.06 -0.34 -7.08
N MET A 164 6.46 -1.52 -7.20
CA MET A 164 5.04 -1.69 -7.47
C MET A 164 4.26 -1.75 -6.17
N ASP A 165 4.73 -2.57 -5.22
CA ASP A 165 4.08 -2.79 -3.92
C ASP A 165 5.06 -3.42 -2.91
N ALA A 166 4.71 -3.45 -1.62
CA ALA A 166 5.51 -4.12 -0.59
C ALA A 166 4.68 -4.54 0.63
N ASP A 167 4.81 -5.80 1.05
CA ASP A 167 4.17 -6.33 2.26
C ASP A 167 5.01 -7.46 2.88
N ASP A 168 4.85 -7.67 4.19
CA ASP A 168 5.47 -8.75 4.98
C ASP A 168 6.97 -9.03 4.71
N GLY A 169 7.76 -7.97 4.50
CA GLY A 169 9.19 -8.09 4.22
C GLY A 169 9.55 -8.48 2.79
N GLU A 170 8.57 -8.48 1.89
CA GLU A 170 8.75 -8.61 0.45
C GLU A 170 8.53 -7.27 -0.25
N VAL A 171 9.39 -6.95 -1.23
CA VAL A 171 9.21 -5.78 -2.10
C VAL A 171 9.06 -6.25 -3.54
N TYR A 172 7.96 -5.85 -4.17
CA TYR A 172 7.62 -6.19 -5.54
C TYR A 172 8.12 -5.11 -6.48
N VAL A 173 9.08 -5.47 -7.33
CA VAL A 173 9.74 -4.56 -8.27
C VAL A 173 9.46 -5.01 -9.70
N GLY A 174 8.80 -4.16 -10.46
CA GLY A 174 8.27 -4.48 -11.78
C GLY A 174 8.78 -3.56 -12.88
N GLY A 175 8.44 -3.91 -14.11
CA GLY A 175 8.69 -3.08 -15.28
C GLY A 175 8.73 -3.91 -16.55
N ARG A 176 9.51 -3.46 -17.54
CA ARG A 176 9.60 -4.13 -18.86
C ARG A 176 10.14 -5.57 -18.78
N ASN A 177 11.01 -5.84 -17.82
CA ASN A 177 11.77 -7.09 -17.74
C ASN A 177 11.08 -8.21 -16.93
N GLY A 178 9.93 -7.92 -16.33
CA GLY A 178 9.27 -8.87 -15.45
C GLY A 178 8.79 -8.24 -14.16
N LEU A 179 8.43 -9.13 -13.24
CA LEU A 179 8.23 -8.84 -11.83
C LEU A 179 9.28 -9.62 -11.03
N PHE A 180 9.91 -8.92 -10.10
CA PHE A 180 10.85 -9.46 -9.14
C PHE A 180 10.32 -9.27 -7.74
N VAL A 181 10.61 -10.21 -6.86
CA VAL A 181 10.41 -10.12 -5.42
C VAL A 181 11.78 -9.99 -4.78
N LEU A 182 11.91 -8.97 -3.93
CA LEU A 182 13.04 -8.76 -3.05
C LEU A 182 12.62 -9.22 -1.66
N ASP A 183 13.26 -10.26 -1.15
CA ASP A 183 12.97 -10.83 0.17
C ASP A 183 14.01 -10.30 1.17
N GLU A 184 13.54 -9.56 2.17
CA GLU A 184 14.37 -8.99 3.23
C GLU A 184 15.05 -10.05 4.10
N ALA A 185 14.35 -11.15 4.40
CA ALA A 185 14.82 -12.18 5.32
C ALA A 185 15.94 -13.03 4.71
N THR A 186 15.80 -13.36 3.42
CA THR A 186 16.80 -14.15 2.69
C THR A 186 17.82 -13.30 1.95
N ALA A 187 17.63 -11.98 1.92
CA ALA A 187 18.37 -11.05 1.08
C ALA A 187 18.38 -11.47 -0.40
N SER A 188 17.32 -12.12 -0.87
CA SER A 188 17.26 -12.69 -2.21
C SER A 188 16.50 -11.79 -3.18
N LYS A 189 16.84 -11.92 -4.46
CA LYS A 189 16.15 -11.27 -5.58
C LYS A 189 15.67 -12.36 -6.55
N THR A 190 14.36 -12.57 -6.62
CA THR A 190 13.75 -13.66 -7.39
C THR A 190 12.83 -13.11 -8.45
N ARG A 191 13.03 -13.52 -9.71
CA ARG A 191 12.09 -13.15 -10.79
C ARG A 191 10.87 -14.08 -10.76
N VAL A 192 9.74 -13.58 -10.29
CA VAL A 192 8.47 -14.33 -10.19
C VAL A 192 7.64 -14.28 -11.48
N LEU A 193 7.84 -13.26 -12.32
CA LEU A 193 7.14 -13.16 -13.61
C LEU A 193 8.07 -12.66 -14.72
N ARG A 194 7.99 -13.27 -15.91
CA ARG A 194 8.81 -12.90 -17.09
C ARG A 194 8.09 -11.95 -18.07
N ARG A 195 6.94 -11.40 -17.68
CA ARG A 195 6.10 -10.53 -18.51
C ARG A 195 6.23 -9.09 -18.05
N PRO A 196 6.17 -8.11 -18.98
CA PRO A 196 6.12 -6.70 -18.60
C PRO A 196 5.00 -6.48 -17.57
N THR A 197 5.32 -5.82 -16.47
CA THR A 197 4.41 -5.60 -15.34
C THR A 197 4.28 -4.11 -15.13
N ALA A 198 3.04 -3.62 -14.98
CA ALA A 198 2.72 -2.20 -14.85
C ALA A 198 2.13 -1.82 -13.50
N LEU A 199 1.60 -2.78 -12.74
CA LEU A 199 1.08 -2.57 -11.40
C LEU A 199 1.01 -3.93 -10.69
N VAL A 200 1.28 -3.93 -9.39
CA VAL A 200 0.98 -5.01 -8.44
C VAL A 200 0.10 -4.40 -7.35
N ASP A 201 -0.86 -5.18 -6.87
CA ASP A 201 -1.73 -4.83 -5.76
C ASP A 201 -1.90 -6.09 -4.91
N LEU A 202 -1.10 -6.17 -3.84
CA LEU A 202 -0.97 -7.34 -2.98
C LEU A 202 -2.27 -7.62 -2.23
N GLU A 203 -2.95 -6.56 -1.78
CA GLU A 203 -4.21 -6.64 -1.02
C GLU A 203 -5.30 -7.45 -1.76
N HIS A 204 -5.32 -7.39 -3.09
CA HIS A 204 -6.33 -8.06 -3.92
C HIS A 204 -5.80 -9.22 -4.76
N ASP A 205 -4.53 -9.63 -4.59
CA ASP A 205 -3.86 -10.65 -5.42
C ASP A 205 -3.89 -10.28 -6.92
N VAL A 206 -3.58 -9.04 -7.28
CA VAL A 206 -3.67 -8.54 -8.66
C VAL A 206 -2.30 -8.12 -9.21
N VAL A 207 -2.02 -8.53 -10.44
CA VAL A 207 -0.90 -8.03 -11.23
C VAL A 207 -1.34 -7.64 -12.64
N PHE A 208 -0.97 -6.42 -13.08
CA PHE A 208 -1.24 -5.93 -14.42
C PHE A 208 -0.09 -6.24 -15.36
N VAL A 209 -0.35 -7.10 -16.35
CA VAL A 209 0.70 -7.71 -17.15
C VAL A 209 0.51 -7.49 -18.64
N GLY A 210 1.55 -7.04 -19.32
CA GLY A 210 1.64 -6.91 -20.77
C GLY A 210 2.03 -8.21 -21.47
N THR A 211 2.38 -8.09 -22.74
CA THR A 211 3.09 -9.13 -23.51
C THR A 211 4.42 -8.54 -23.99
N ARG A 212 5.41 -9.37 -24.35
CA ARG A 212 6.67 -8.84 -24.91
C ARG A 212 6.47 -8.01 -26.17
N LYS A 213 5.51 -8.39 -27.03
CA LYS A 213 5.18 -7.67 -28.28
C LYS A 213 4.39 -6.38 -28.03
N ARG A 214 3.61 -6.33 -26.94
CA ARG A 214 2.79 -5.17 -26.55
C ARG A 214 2.95 -4.96 -25.03
N PRO A 215 4.10 -4.43 -24.57
CA PRO A 215 4.40 -4.29 -23.15
C PRO A 215 3.45 -3.30 -22.46
N TRP A 216 3.10 -2.23 -23.17
CA TRP A 216 2.21 -1.16 -22.70
C TRP A 216 0.72 -1.46 -22.83
N ARG A 217 0.36 -2.66 -23.30
CA ARG A 217 -1.03 -3.12 -23.36
C ARG A 217 -1.27 -4.14 -22.25
N THR A 218 -1.47 -3.65 -21.05
CA THR A 218 -1.55 -4.43 -19.81
C THR A 218 -2.99 -4.70 -19.41
N GLY A 219 -3.16 -5.67 -18.51
CA GLY A 219 -4.45 -6.00 -17.93
C GLY A 219 -4.28 -6.95 -16.73
N PRO A 220 -5.30 -7.06 -15.88
CA PRO A 220 -5.19 -7.73 -14.60
C PRO A 220 -5.20 -9.26 -14.74
N THR A 221 -4.40 -9.92 -13.91
CA THR A 221 -4.44 -11.36 -13.64
C THR A 221 -4.06 -11.60 -12.17
N SER A 222 -4.19 -12.83 -11.67
CA SER A 222 -3.81 -13.18 -10.29
C SER A 222 -2.28 -13.10 -10.12
N LEU A 223 -1.80 -12.59 -8.99
CA LEU A 223 -0.38 -12.58 -8.67
C LEU A 223 0.09 -13.98 -8.24
N ALA A 224 -0.69 -14.68 -7.42
CA ALA A 224 -0.42 -16.04 -6.95
C ALA A 224 -0.48 -17.09 -8.08
N ALA A 225 -1.34 -16.87 -9.09
CA ALA A 225 -1.45 -17.73 -10.26
C ALA A 225 -1.54 -16.91 -11.57
N PRO A 226 -0.42 -16.34 -12.06
CA PRO A 226 -0.43 -15.46 -13.22
C PRO A 226 -0.89 -16.16 -14.49
N GLY A 227 -1.96 -15.64 -15.10
CA GLY A 227 -2.59 -16.17 -16.30
C GLY A 227 -2.71 -15.16 -17.42
N THR A 228 -3.61 -15.46 -18.36
CA THR A 228 -3.99 -14.50 -19.40
C THR A 228 -4.91 -13.44 -18.80
N PRO A 229 -4.60 -12.14 -18.95
CA PRO A 229 -5.50 -11.08 -18.53
C PRO A 229 -6.87 -11.18 -19.19
N ARG A 230 -7.92 -10.95 -18.40
CA ARG A 230 -9.31 -10.99 -18.86
C ARG A 230 -9.60 -9.94 -19.92
N TRP A 231 -8.95 -8.79 -19.80
CA TRP A 231 -9.02 -7.67 -20.72
C TRP A 231 -7.66 -6.98 -20.78
N ARG A 232 -7.47 -6.06 -21.74
CA ARG A 232 -6.26 -5.22 -21.79
C ARG A 232 -6.55 -3.82 -22.29
N SER A 233 -5.87 -2.84 -21.70
CA SER A 233 -5.92 -1.42 -22.06
C SER A 233 -4.53 -0.90 -22.40
N THR A 234 -4.46 0.20 -23.15
CA THR A 234 -3.24 0.99 -23.35
C THR A 234 -3.06 2.09 -22.31
N ALA A 235 -4.09 2.36 -21.50
CA ALA A 235 -4.00 3.26 -20.35
C ALA A 235 -3.22 2.56 -19.23
N THR A 236 -2.25 3.25 -18.63
CA THR A 236 -1.37 2.66 -17.60
C THR A 236 -2.17 2.57 -16.29
N PRO A 237 -2.28 1.38 -15.67
CA PRO A 237 -2.93 1.27 -14.37
C PRO A 237 -2.08 1.97 -13.31
N VAL A 238 -2.73 2.78 -12.46
CA VAL A 238 -2.09 3.53 -11.37
C VAL A 238 -2.41 2.88 -10.03
N ALA A 239 -3.69 2.57 -9.79
CA ALA A 239 -4.13 1.99 -8.53
C ALA A 239 -5.44 1.21 -8.67
N VAL A 240 -5.54 0.10 -7.93
CA VAL A 240 -6.80 -0.61 -7.70
C VAL A 240 -7.56 0.11 -6.58
N SER A 241 -8.89 0.15 -6.68
CA SER A 241 -9.74 0.72 -5.62
C SER A 241 -9.61 -0.11 -4.34
N PRO A 242 -9.75 0.49 -3.14
CA PRO A 242 -9.66 -0.25 -1.88
C PRO A 242 -10.59 -1.46 -1.71
N GLY A 243 -11.67 -1.60 -2.46
CA GLY A 243 -12.53 -2.79 -2.46
C GLY A 243 -12.34 -3.70 -3.68
N GLY A 244 -11.25 -3.56 -4.43
CA GLY A 244 -10.87 -4.44 -5.54
C GLY A 244 -11.77 -4.40 -6.78
N SER A 245 -12.75 -3.49 -6.83
CA SER A 245 -13.76 -3.50 -7.89
C SER A 245 -13.36 -2.70 -9.13
N TYR A 246 -12.47 -1.73 -8.98
CA TYR A 246 -12.10 -0.79 -10.03
C TYR A 246 -10.59 -0.60 -10.13
N VAL A 247 -10.13 -0.20 -11.31
CA VAL A 247 -8.78 0.30 -11.53
C VAL A 247 -8.83 1.71 -12.10
N LEU A 248 -7.99 2.57 -11.56
CA LEU A 248 -7.74 3.93 -12.02
C LEU A 248 -6.49 3.94 -12.89
N SER A 249 -6.54 4.64 -14.01
CA SER A 249 -5.42 4.79 -14.95
C SER A 249 -4.92 6.23 -15.03
N ASP A 250 -3.69 6.39 -15.52
CA ASP A 250 -2.97 7.66 -15.70
C ASP A 250 -3.73 8.69 -16.56
N ASP A 251 -4.48 8.21 -17.55
CA ASP A 251 -5.33 9.03 -18.42
C ASP A 251 -6.66 9.49 -17.78
N GLY A 252 -6.86 9.21 -16.49
CA GLY A 252 -8.08 9.54 -15.75
C GLY A 252 -9.25 8.59 -16.03
N THR A 253 -9.04 7.48 -16.75
CA THR A 253 -10.07 6.47 -16.91
C THR A 253 -10.19 5.59 -15.68
N VAL A 254 -11.42 5.21 -15.35
CA VAL A 254 -11.74 4.21 -14.33
C VAL A 254 -12.45 3.06 -15.01
N ARG A 255 -11.92 1.85 -14.84
CA ARG A 255 -12.47 0.62 -15.42
C ARG A 255 -12.85 -0.35 -14.33
N ALA A 256 -13.88 -1.16 -14.58
CA ALA A 256 -14.16 -2.31 -13.73
C ALA A 256 -13.02 -3.33 -13.87
N LEU A 257 -12.56 -3.88 -12.74
CA LEU A 257 -11.40 -4.76 -12.72
C LEU A 257 -11.68 -6.12 -13.39
N ASP A 258 -12.92 -6.59 -13.31
CA ASP A 258 -13.37 -7.89 -13.80
C ASP A 258 -13.40 -8.00 -15.33
N ASP A 259 -13.95 -6.99 -16.02
CA ASP A 259 -14.26 -7.01 -17.46
C ASP A 259 -13.59 -5.87 -18.26
N GLY A 260 -12.98 -4.88 -17.60
CA GLY A 260 -12.29 -3.76 -18.24
C GLY A 260 -13.21 -2.68 -18.82
N ARG A 261 -14.52 -2.79 -18.56
CA ARG A 261 -15.52 -1.83 -18.99
C ARG A 261 -15.21 -0.47 -18.38
N LEU A 262 -15.15 0.54 -19.24
CA LEU A 262 -14.99 1.93 -18.80
C LEU A 262 -16.24 2.33 -18.02
N VAL A 263 -16.08 2.62 -16.72
CA VAL A 263 -17.19 3.04 -15.85
C VAL A 263 -17.22 4.53 -15.62
N ARG A 264 -16.06 5.20 -15.71
CA ARG A 264 -15.95 6.64 -15.49
C ARG A 264 -14.72 7.21 -16.19
N ARG A 265 -14.81 8.49 -16.56
CA ARG A 265 -13.66 9.37 -16.81
C ARG A 265 -13.67 10.47 -15.76
N VAL A 266 -12.57 10.67 -15.06
CA VAL A 266 -12.38 11.82 -14.16
C VAL A 266 -11.69 12.94 -14.93
N PRO A 267 -11.92 14.22 -14.58
CA PRO A 267 -11.26 15.32 -15.23
C PRO A 267 -9.77 15.28 -14.89
N THR A 268 -8.93 15.12 -15.90
CA THR A 268 -7.46 15.28 -15.86
C THR A 268 -7.09 16.38 -16.85
N ALA A 269 -5.99 17.10 -16.61
CA ALA A 269 -5.42 18.00 -17.61
C ALA A 269 -5.02 17.20 -18.84
N GLY A 270 -5.25 17.78 -20.02
CA GLY A 270 -4.91 17.11 -21.25
C GLY A 270 -3.40 16.97 -21.40
N PRO A 271 -2.91 16.03 -22.23
CA PRO A 271 -1.50 15.93 -22.59
C PRO A 271 -0.91 17.22 -23.18
N ARG A 272 -1.77 18.14 -23.66
CA ARG A 272 -1.40 19.41 -24.29
C ARG A 272 -1.14 20.56 -23.31
N ASP A 273 -1.43 20.39 -22.01
CA ASP A 273 -1.30 21.44 -21.00
C ASP A 273 0.08 21.50 -20.33
N GLY A 274 1.12 20.90 -20.94
CA GLY A 274 2.48 20.95 -20.42
C GLY A 274 2.76 20.00 -19.25
N GLY A 275 1.88 19.01 -19.00
CA GLY A 275 2.24 17.70 -18.42
C GLY A 275 2.80 17.65 -17.00
N ALA A 276 2.64 18.67 -16.16
CA ALA A 276 3.38 18.75 -14.91
C ALA A 276 2.47 18.80 -13.67
N PHE A 277 2.39 17.64 -12.99
CA PHE A 277 1.96 17.45 -11.59
C PHE A 277 0.44 17.49 -11.33
N GLU A 278 -0.25 16.48 -11.83
CA GLU A 278 -1.60 16.15 -11.36
C GLU A 278 -1.52 15.01 -10.35
N PHE A 279 -2.06 15.26 -9.16
CA PHE A 279 -2.34 14.20 -8.21
C PHE A 279 -3.59 13.45 -8.67
N LEU A 280 -3.54 12.12 -8.65
CA LEU A 280 -4.65 11.24 -9.01
C LEU A 280 -4.63 10.01 -8.09
N GLY A 281 -5.76 9.67 -7.46
CA GLY A 281 -5.81 8.47 -6.61
C GLY A 281 -7.15 8.23 -5.91
N TRP A 282 -7.29 7.07 -5.28
CA TRP A 282 -8.50 6.67 -4.55
C TRP A 282 -8.54 7.28 -3.15
N ALA A 283 -9.58 8.05 -2.84
CA ALA A 283 -9.87 8.46 -1.45
C ALA A 283 -10.72 7.46 -0.68
N SER A 284 -11.42 6.58 -1.40
CA SER A 284 -12.21 5.46 -0.88
C SER A 284 -12.55 4.53 -2.06
N ASP A 285 -13.11 3.36 -1.79
CA ASP A 285 -13.56 2.40 -2.83
C ASP A 285 -14.38 3.04 -3.98
N ARG A 286 -15.18 4.05 -3.67
CA ARG A 286 -16.12 4.68 -4.62
C ARG A 286 -15.82 6.15 -4.90
N ARG A 287 -14.58 6.60 -4.64
CA ARG A 287 -14.23 8.02 -4.80
C ARG A 287 -12.79 8.22 -5.21
N VAL A 288 -12.61 8.88 -6.34
CA VAL A 288 -11.32 9.34 -6.84
C VAL A 288 -11.14 10.80 -6.44
N LEU A 289 -9.95 11.15 -5.98
CA LEU A 289 -9.50 12.53 -5.87
C LEU A 289 -8.55 12.82 -7.03
N VAL A 290 -8.74 13.99 -7.64
CA VAL A 290 -7.89 14.48 -8.72
C VAL A 290 -7.54 15.94 -8.45
N GLU A 291 -6.27 16.29 -8.59
CA GLU A 291 -5.81 17.67 -8.59
C GLU A 291 -5.70 18.14 -10.04
N THR A 292 -6.47 19.17 -10.38
CA THR A 292 -6.42 19.81 -11.69
C THR A 292 -5.96 21.26 -11.56
N THR A 293 -5.41 21.81 -12.65
CA THR A 293 -5.05 23.23 -12.70
C THR A 293 -6.13 24.03 -13.41
N ALA A 294 -6.61 25.10 -12.77
CA ALA A 294 -7.54 26.07 -13.33
C ALA A 294 -6.92 27.48 -13.25
N GLY A 295 -6.31 27.94 -14.34
CA GLY A 295 -5.50 29.17 -14.35
C GLY A 295 -4.29 29.05 -13.42
N LYS A 296 -4.14 29.98 -12.47
CA LYS A 296 -3.05 29.94 -11.46
C LYS A 296 -3.40 29.11 -10.21
N ARG A 297 -4.58 28.49 -10.16
CA ARG A 297 -5.06 27.76 -8.99
C ARG A 297 -5.02 26.27 -9.23
N ARG A 298 -4.60 25.51 -8.23
CA ARG A 298 -4.77 24.06 -8.18
C ARG A 298 -6.04 23.74 -7.39
N LEU A 299 -6.87 22.88 -7.95
CA LEU A 299 -8.17 22.50 -7.43
C LEU A 299 -8.16 21.00 -7.14
N LEU A 300 -8.52 20.62 -5.92
CA LEU A 300 -8.77 19.23 -5.58
C LEU A 300 -10.25 18.92 -5.85
N THR A 301 -10.50 17.98 -6.72
CA THR A 301 -11.82 17.55 -7.14
C THR A 301 -12.08 16.12 -6.68
N SER A 302 -13.23 15.90 -6.06
CA SER A 302 -13.72 14.59 -5.66
C SER A 302 -14.75 14.08 -6.67
N CYS A 303 -14.48 12.92 -7.26
CA CYS A 303 -15.34 12.27 -8.24
C CYS A 303 -15.88 10.94 -7.70
N PRO A 304 -17.20 10.82 -7.46
CA PRO A 304 -17.81 9.55 -7.15
C PRO A 304 -17.72 8.55 -8.31
N VAL A 305 -17.53 7.27 -8.00
CA VAL A 305 -17.44 6.15 -8.95
C VAL A 305 -18.54 5.14 -8.61
N PRO A 306 -19.29 4.61 -9.60
CA PRO A 306 -19.13 4.83 -11.05
C PRO A 306 -19.82 6.10 -11.56
N ARG A 307 -20.79 6.66 -10.81
CA ARG A 307 -21.63 7.77 -11.25
C ARG A 307 -21.72 8.86 -10.19
N GLY A 308 -22.05 10.07 -10.62
CA GLY A 308 -22.16 11.25 -9.77
C GLY A 308 -21.47 12.47 -10.37
N ILE A 309 -21.73 13.63 -9.77
CA ILE A 309 -21.11 14.90 -10.17
C ILE A 309 -19.76 15.01 -9.44
N CYS A 310 -18.70 15.32 -10.19
CA CYS A 310 -17.41 15.67 -9.60
C CYS A 310 -17.55 17.04 -8.92
N ARG A 311 -17.10 17.16 -7.67
CA ARG A 311 -17.20 18.39 -6.89
C ARG A 311 -15.82 18.86 -6.48
N VAL A 312 -15.56 20.15 -6.64
CA VAL A 312 -14.37 20.78 -6.06
C VAL A 312 -14.51 20.71 -4.54
N VAL A 313 -13.55 20.04 -3.89
CA VAL A 313 -13.49 19.88 -2.42
C VAL A 313 -12.49 20.82 -1.78
N GLY A 314 -11.80 21.65 -2.58
CA GLY A 314 -10.96 22.74 -2.12
C GLY A 314 -9.96 23.20 -3.17
N SER A 315 -9.28 24.30 -2.88
CA SER A 315 -8.05 24.67 -3.57
C SER A 315 -6.85 24.17 -2.78
N THR A 316 -5.83 23.67 -3.47
CA THR A 316 -4.62 23.18 -2.83
C THR A 316 -3.56 24.27 -2.84
N ARG A 317 -2.98 24.54 -1.67
CA ARG A 317 -1.79 25.40 -1.49
C ARG A 317 -0.64 24.53 -0.99
N GLY A 318 -0.27 23.52 -1.78
CA GLY A 318 0.76 22.55 -1.42
C GLY A 318 0.58 21.23 -2.15
N ARG A 319 1.50 20.28 -1.91
CA ARG A 319 1.46 18.94 -2.49
C ARG A 319 0.30 18.14 -1.90
N VAL A 320 -0.39 17.36 -2.74
CA VAL A 320 -1.40 16.38 -2.33
C VAL A 320 -0.76 14.99 -2.32
N SER A 321 -1.06 14.18 -1.31
CA SER A 321 -0.63 12.78 -1.23
C SER A 321 -1.67 11.92 -0.52
N LEU A 322 -1.73 10.64 -0.89
CA LEU A 322 -2.47 9.58 -0.19
C LEU A 322 -1.47 8.67 0.52
N PRO A 323 -1.90 7.89 1.53
CA PRO A 323 -1.11 6.74 1.96
C PRO A 323 -0.69 5.90 0.75
N THR A 324 0.61 5.62 0.64
CA THR A 324 1.20 4.83 -0.44
C THR A 324 0.98 3.34 -0.26
N SER A 325 0.76 2.90 0.98
CA SER A 325 0.47 1.51 1.38
C SER A 325 -0.82 0.91 0.80
N HIS A 326 -1.46 1.57 -0.18
CA HIS A 326 -2.70 1.12 -0.86
C HIS A 326 -2.89 1.77 -2.25
N ALA A 327 -1.90 2.47 -2.81
CA ALA A 327 -2.14 3.41 -3.93
C ALA A 327 -1.16 3.34 -5.10
N GLY A 328 -0.27 2.34 -5.14
CA GLY A 328 0.73 2.22 -6.21
C GLY A 328 1.75 3.39 -6.22
N PRO A 329 2.79 3.32 -7.08
CA PRO A 329 3.80 4.36 -7.14
C PRO A 329 3.18 5.69 -7.57
N PHE A 330 3.34 6.71 -6.72
CA PHE A 330 3.09 8.09 -7.11
C PHE A 330 4.15 8.51 -8.12
N LEU A 331 3.72 8.96 -9.29
CA LEU A 331 4.54 9.82 -10.14
C LEU A 331 4.77 11.14 -9.37
N GLN A 332 5.91 11.23 -8.69
CA GLN A 332 6.45 12.49 -8.22
C GLN A 332 7.84 12.68 -8.85
N PRO A 333 8.15 13.89 -9.35
CA PRO A 333 9.53 14.23 -9.71
C PRO A 333 10.44 14.18 -8.48
#